data_AF-A0A170U4A9-F1
#
_entry.id   AF-A0A170U4A9-F1
#
_cell.length_a   1.000
_cell.length_b   1.000
_cell.length_c   1.000
_cell.angle_alpha   90.00
_cell.angle_beta   90.00
_cell.angle_gamma   90.00
#
_symmetry.space_group_name_H-M   'P 1'
#
loop_
_entity.id
_entity.type
_entity.pdbx_description
1 polymer ?
#
loop_
_entity_poly.entity_id
_entity_poly.type
_entity_poly.pdbx_seq_one_letter_code
_entity_poly.pdbx_strand_id
1 'polypeptide(L)'
;AGRGLVHQANRGKYFGSDGFGETTFDTHLAEYLLRDEVAANMLVNRVRAMPNQITVIALGPLTNIALAIALYPNFLKEVKHLIILGGSYQGVGNVRPGAEFNFYFDPEAAQLVLSMATVDNPITYFQLKLFPMLHFQ
;
A
#
# COMPACT_ATOMS: atom_id res chain seq x y z
N ALA A 1 15.03 5.99 4.15
CA ALA A 1 13.79 5.44 4.74
C ALA A 1 12.58 6.13 4.11
N GLY A 2 11.58 5.39 3.62
CA GLY A 2 10.35 5.99 3.07
C GLY A 2 9.54 6.76 4.12
N ARG A 3 8.86 7.82 3.69
CA ARG A 3 7.99 8.71 4.49
C ARG A 3 6.63 8.86 3.79
N GLY A 4 5.60 9.23 4.54
CA GLY A 4 4.31 9.62 3.96
C GLY A 4 4.43 10.90 3.11
N LEU A 5 3.36 11.24 2.37
CA LEU A 5 3.34 12.43 1.52
C LEU A 5 3.55 13.72 2.33
N VAL A 6 2.81 13.86 3.43
CA VAL A 6 2.87 15.04 4.32
C VAL A 6 2.98 14.60 5.77
N HIS A 7 2.09 13.72 6.23
CA HIS A 7 2.09 13.25 7.60
C HIS A 7 3.39 12.51 7.95
N GLN A 8 3.94 12.83 9.12
CA GLN A 8 5.08 12.10 9.69
C GLN A 8 4.57 11.12 10.75
N ALA A 9 4.41 9.87 10.34
CA ALA A 9 4.07 8.79 11.25
C ALA A 9 5.33 8.13 11.84
N ASN A 10 5.28 7.83 13.13
CA ASN A 10 6.30 7.00 13.77
C ASN A 10 5.99 5.51 13.55
N ARG A 11 7.02 4.74 13.21
CA ARG A 11 6.92 3.27 13.16
C ARG A 11 7.08 2.73 14.58
N GLY A 12 6.11 1.95 15.04
CA GLY A 12 6.27 1.11 16.22
C GLY A 12 7.16 -0.10 15.92
N LYS A 13 7.62 -0.78 16.98
CA LYS A 13 8.44 -2.00 16.88
C LYS A 13 7.59 -3.27 16.93
N TYR A 14 6.47 -3.28 16.21
CA TYR A 14 5.50 -4.39 16.27
C TYR A 14 6.10 -5.74 15.86
N PHE A 15 7.02 -5.71 14.90
CA PHE A 15 7.76 -6.88 14.40
C PHE A 15 9.24 -6.80 14.79
N GLY A 16 9.61 -6.19 15.91
CA GLY A 16 11.01 -5.92 16.24
C GLY A 16 11.54 -4.61 15.65
N SER A 17 12.83 -4.37 15.85
CA SER A 17 13.58 -3.17 15.48
C SER A 17 13.92 -3.11 14.00
N ASP A 18 14.11 -4.27 13.38
CA ASP A 18 14.32 -4.48 11.95
C ASP A 18 13.00 -4.65 11.16
N GLY A 19 11.90 -4.96 11.87
CA GLY A 19 10.60 -5.28 11.27
C GLY A 19 10.43 -6.75 10.86
N PHE A 20 11.37 -7.62 11.24
CA PHE A 20 11.45 -9.03 10.85
C PHE A 20 11.72 -9.98 12.04
N GLY A 21 11.45 -9.52 13.26
CA GLY A 21 11.52 -10.32 14.48
C GLY A 21 12.94 -10.49 15.02
N GLU A 22 13.87 -9.59 14.67
CA GLU A 22 15.31 -9.72 15.00
C GLU A 22 15.93 -11.02 14.46
N THR A 23 15.37 -11.53 13.36
CA THR A 23 15.86 -12.74 12.71
C THR A 23 17.16 -12.42 11.99
N THR A 24 18.18 -13.24 12.19
CA THR A 24 19.41 -13.14 11.41
C THR A 24 19.17 -13.74 10.04
N PHE A 25 19.24 -12.91 9.01
CA PHE A 25 19.22 -13.37 7.63
C PHE A 25 20.65 -13.57 7.15
N ASP A 26 20.95 -14.76 6.63
CA ASP A 26 22.27 -15.09 6.07
C ASP A 26 22.46 -14.51 4.66
N THR A 27 21.85 -13.35 4.40
CA THR A 27 21.75 -12.77 3.07
C THR A 27 22.72 -11.60 2.90
N HIS A 28 23.62 -11.75 1.94
CA HIS A 28 23.97 -10.60 1.12
C HIS A 28 22.67 -10.15 0.46
N LEU A 29 22.12 -9.02 0.88
CA LEU A 29 21.05 -8.37 0.12
C LEU A 29 21.46 -8.41 -1.34
N ALA A 30 20.60 -8.94 -2.19
CA ALA A 30 20.86 -9.00 -3.61
C ALA A 30 20.81 -7.57 -4.15
N GLU A 31 21.87 -6.78 -3.91
CA GLU A 31 21.99 -5.39 -4.34
C GLU A 31 21.82 -5.29 -5.85
N TYR A 32 22.19 -6.35 -6.58
CA TYR A 32 21.95 -6.49 -8.02
C TYR A 32 20.45 -6.57 -8.42
N LEU A 33 19.55 -6.90 -7.49
CA LEU A 33 18.10 -6.84 -7.67
C LEU A 33 17.53 -5.45 -7.38
N LEU A 34 18.29 -4.58 -6.71
CA LEU A 34 17.88 -3.19 -6.54
C LEU A 34 17.80 -2.51 -7.92
N ARG A 35 16.87 -1.59 -8.02
CA ARG A 35 16.64 -0.77 -9.20
C ARG A 35 16.62 0.67 -8.74
N ASP A 36 17.25 1.55 -9.53
CA ASP A 36 17.25 2.99 -9.26
C ASP A 36 15.92 3.67 -9.63
N GLU A 37 14.98 2.91 -10.20
CA GLU A 37 13.66 3.42 -10.55
C GLU A 37 12.78 3.60 -9.31
N VAL A 38 12.23 4.81 -9.15
CA VAL A 38 11.23 5.10 -8.11
C VAL A 38 10.00 4.22 -8.33
N ALA A 39 9.53 3.55 -7.28
CA ALA A 39 8.42 2.58 -7.35
C ALA A 39 7.15 3.12 -8.04
N ALA A 40 6.82 4.40 -7.85
CA ALA A 40 5.69 5.04 -8.52
C ALA A 40 5.86 5.10 -10.05
N ASN A 41 7.06 5.40 -10.56
CA ASN A 41 7.35 5.38 -11.99
C ASN A 41 7.24 3.95 -12.54
N MET A 42 7.77 2.97 -11.81
CA MET A 42 7.69 1.56 -12.21
C MET A 42 6.22 1.11 -12.34
N LEU A 43 5.37 1.45 -11.37
CA LEU A 43 3.94 1.17 -11.41
C LEU A 43 3.27 1.78 -12.63
N VAL A 44 3.51 3.07 -12.91
CA VAL A 44 2.96 3.77 -14.07
C VAL A 44 3.41 3.12 -15.37
N ASN A 45 4.71 2.87 -15.51
CA ASN A 45 5.31 2.30 -16.71
C ASN A 45 4.73 0.90 -17.00
N ARG A 46 4.59 0.06 -15.96
CA ARG A 46 4.02 -1.28 -16.10
C ARG A 46 2.55 -1.27 -16.45
N VAL A 47 1.73 -0.48 -15.74
CA VAL A 47 0.29 -0.39 -16.00
C VAL A 47 0.01 0.17 -17.39
N ARG A 48 0.71 1.23 -17.79
CA ARG A 48 0.57 1.83 -19.12
C ARG A 48 0.96 0.86 -20.24
N ALA A 49 2.00 0.04 -20.02
CA ALA A 49 2.44 -0.94 -21.03
C ALA A 49 1.48 -2.14 -21.15
N MET A 50 0.75 -2.47 -20.09
CA MET A 50 -0.14 -3.64 -20.02
C MET A 50 -1.49 -3.25 -19.39
N PRO A 51 -2.27 -2.38 -20.06
CA PRO A 51 -3.51 -1.88 -19.52
C PRO A 51 -4.49 -3.04 -19.27
N ASN A 52 -5.18 -2.98 -18.14
CA ASN A 52 -6.16 -3.93 -17.63
C ASN A 52 -5.62 -5.36 -17.38
N GLN A 53 -4.30 -5.53 -17.30
CA GLN A 53 -3.68 -6.84 -17.05
C GLN A 53 -3.06 -6.97 -15.65
N ILE A 54 -2.65 -5.86 -15.04
CA ILE A 54 -1.93 -5.86 -13.76
C ILE A 54 -2.88 -5.71 -12.59
N THR A 55 -2.82 -6.64 -11.64
CA THR A 55 -3.42 -6.48 -10.31
C THR A 55 -2.35 -5.96 -9.34
N VAL A 56 -2.65 -4.87 -8.64
CA VAL A 56 -1.79 -4.30 -7.61
C VAL A 56 -2.35 -4.64 -6.24
N ILE A 57 -1.51 -5.23 -5.38
CA ILE A 57 -1.87 -5.54 -3.99
C ILE A 57 -1.06 -4.61 -3.08
N ALA A 58 -1.71 -3.60 -2.52
CA ALA A 58 -1.11 -2.62 -1.63
C ALA A 58 -1.25 -3.07 -0.17
N LEU A 59 -0.16 -3.64 0.38
CA LEU A 59 -0.10 -4.16 1.75
C LEU A 59 0.50 -3.17 2.77
N GLY A 60 1.01 -2.04 2.29
CA GLY A 60 1.57 -0.96 3.10
C GLY A 60 0.88 0.38 2.86
N PRO A 61 1.43 1.49 3.39
CA PRO A 61 0.91 2.83 3.15
C PRO A 61 0.79 3.14 1.65
N LEU A 62 -0.25 3.88 1.28
CA LEU A 62 -0.63 4.10 -0.12
C LEU A 62 0.23 5.13 -0.86
N THR A 63 1.33 5.61 -0.28
CA THR A 63 2.20 6.68 -0.82
C THR A 63 2.59 6.43 -2.28
N ASN A 64 3.09 5.23 -2.61
CA ASN A 64 3.50 4.90 -3.97
C ASN A 64 2.34 4.86 -4.96
N ILE A 65 1.15 4.45 -4.51
CA ILE A 65 -0.07 4.41 -5.33
C ILE A 65 -0.55 5.83 -5.59
N ALA A 66 -0.60 6.67 -4.56
CA ALA A 66 -0.99 8.07 -4.69
C ALA A 66 -0.05 8.84 -5.63
N LEU A 67 1.26 8.63 -5.51
CA LEU A 67 2.24 9.19 -6.44
C LEU A 67 2.05 8.67 -7.87
N ALA A 68 1.77 7.36 -8.06
CA ALA A 68 1.51 6.81 -9.38
C ALA A 68 0.26 7.44 -10.04
N ILE A 69 -0.81 7.66 -9.28
CA ILE A 69 -2.02 8.35 -9.77
C ILE A 69 -1.72 9.81 -10.10
N ALA A 70 -0.95 10.51 -9.27
CA ALA A 70 -0.56 11.90 -9.52
C ALA A 70 0.30 12.04 -10.79
N LEU A 71 1.22 11.10 -11.02
CA LEU A 71 2.06 11.04 -12.23
C LEU A 71 1.28 10.59 -13.47
N TYR A 72 0.25 9.74 -13.28
CA TYR A 72 -0.55 9.19 -14.36
C TYR A 72 -2.03 9.08 -13.96
N PRO A 73 -2.85 10.09 -14.28
CA PRO A 73 -4.26 10.12 -13.87
C PRO A 73 -5.12 8.96 -14.37
N ASN A 74 -4.71 8.28 -15.45
CA ASN A 74 -5.40 7.10 -15.97
C ASN A 74 -5.03 5.80 -15.22
N PHE A 75 -4.12 5.83 -14.26
CA PHE A 75 -3.62 4.66 -13.55
C PHE A 75 -4.76 3.76 -13.00
N LEU A 76 -5.75 4.33 -12.32
CA LEU A 76 -6.87 3.56 -11.76
C LEU A 76 -7.82 2.98 -12.83
N LYS A 77 -7.85 3.55 -14.03
CA LYS A 77 -8.68 3.07 -15.15
C LYS A 77 -8.03 1.92 -15.90
N GLU A 78 -6.71 1.83 -15.83
CA GLU A 78 -5.91 0.86 -16.59
C GLU A 78 -5.30 -0.22 -15.70
N VAL A 79 -5.45 -0.14 -14.37
CA VAL A 79 -5.15 -1.26 -13.50
C VAL A 79 -6.28 -2.30 -13.62
N LYS A 80 -5.91 -3.60 -13.68
CA LYS A 80 -6.91 -4.68 -13.70
C LYS A 80 -7.70 -4.72 -12.39
N HIS A 81 -7.00 -4.54 -11.28
CA HIS A 81 -7.56 -4.55 -9.93
C HIS A 81 -6.59 -3.89 -8.96
N LEU A 82 -7.07 -3.02 -8.08
CA LEU A 82 -6.31 -2.52 -6.94
C LEU A 82 -6.89 -3.11 -5.64
N ILE A 83 -6.09 -3.93 -4.95
CA ILE A 83 -6.46 -4.53 -3.67
C ILE A 83 -5.69 -3.79 -2.58
N ILE A 84 -6.40 -3.23 -1.61
CA ILE A 84 -5.83 -2.39 -0.55
C ILE A 84 -6.03 -3.07 0.80
N LEU A 85 -4.94 -3.37 1.50
CA LEU A 85 -5.01 -3.68 2.93
C LEU A 85 -5.02 -2.36 3.71
N GLY A 86 -6.16 -2.02 4.28
CA GLY A 86 -6.24 -0.87 5.16
C GLY A 86 -7.65 -0.35 5.43
N GLY A 87 -7.71 0.65 6.30
CA GLY A 87 -8.94 1.28 6.75
C GLY A 87 -9.65 0.52 7.89
N SER A 88 -10.61 1.20 8.51
CA SER A 88 -11.39 0.65 9.63
C SER A 88 -12.82 1.18 9.61
N TYR A 89 -13.72 0.48 8.92
CA TYR A 89 -15.11 0.94 8.81
C TYR A 89 -15.86 0.82 10.14
N GLN A 90 -15.54 -0.21 10.94
CA GLN A 90 -16.18 -0.44 12.26
C GLN A 90 -15.58 0.43 13.38
N GLY A 91 -14.65 1.33 13.08
CA GLY A 91 -13.97 2.14 14.09
C GLY A 91 -12.96 1.38 14.96
N VAL A 92 -12.69 0.11 14.66
CA VAL A 92 -11.67 -0.70 15.35
C VAL A 92 -10.32 -0.51 14.67
N GLY A 93 -9.46 0.33 15.22
CA GLY A 93 -8.11 0.57 14.71
C GLY A 93 -7.04 -0.23 15.45
N ASN A 94 -5.88 -0.42 14.81
CA ASN A 94 -4.69 -1.04 15.41
C ASN A 94 -3.62 -0.03 15.86
N VAL A 95 -3.76 1.25 15.47
CA VAL A 95 -2.90 2.34 15.97
C VAL A 95 -3.60 3.12 17.08
N ARG A 96 -4.84 3.52 16.85
CA ARG A 96 -5.75 4.17 17.81
C ARG A 96 -7.20 3.90 17.41
N PRO A 97 -8.21 4.18 18.26
CA PRO A 97 -9.61 4.04 17.86
C PRO A 97 -9.89 4.73 16.52
N GLY A 98 -10.49 4.01 15.58
CA GLY A 98 -10.80 4.48 14.22
C GLY A 98 -9.62 4.53 13.23
N ALA A 99 -8.38 4.21 13.63
CA ALA A 99 -7.22 4.33 12.75
C ALA A 99 -6.49 3.00 12.54
N GLU A 100 -6.51 2.53 11.29
CA GLU A 100 -5.70 1.43 10.80
C GLU A 100 -4.32 1.95 10.34
N PHE A 101 -3.25 1.19 10.60
CA PHE A 101 -1.86 1.57 10.42
C PHE A 101 -1.52 2.11 9.03
N ASN A 102 -1.87 1.42 7.94
CA ASN A 102 -1.50 1.86 6.60
C ASN A 102 -2.15 3.20 6.23
N PHE A 103 -3.43 3.38 6.60
CA PHE A 103 -4.15 4.64 6.38
C PHE A 103 -3.68 5.74 7.33
N TYR A 104 -3.34 5.38 8.56
CA TYR A 104 -2.79 6.31 9.54
C TYR A 104 -1.40 6.81 9.16
N PHE A 105 -0.59 5.94 8.55
CA PHE A 105 0.79 6.26 8.19
C PHE A 105 0.86 7.34 7.11
N ASP A 106 -0.05 7.30 6.13
CA ASP A 106 -0.14 8.29 5.07
C ASP A 106 -1.63 8.59 4.75
N PRO A 107 -2.29 9.40 5.59
CA PRO A 107 -3.69 9.73 5.43
C PRO A 107 -3.93 10.57 4.18
N GLU A 108 -2.96 11.40 3.78
CA GLU A 108 -3.06 12.18 2.53
C GLU A 108 -3.05 11.28 1.30
N ALA A 109 -2.18 10.27 1.26
CA ALA A 109 -2.18 9.30 0.18
C ALA A 109 -3.47 8.49 0.15
N ALA A 110 -3.97 8.05 1.31
CA ALA A 110 -5.25 7.36 1.40
C ALA A 110 -6.40 8.24 0.88
N GLN A 111 -6.49 9.49 1.33
CA GLN A 111 -7.50 10.44 0.87
C GLN A 111 -7.43 10.63 -0.65
N LEU A 112 -6.23 10.81 -1.23
CA LEU A 112 -6.05 10.99 -2.67
C LEU A 112 -6.56 9.77 -3.44
N VAL A 113 -6.09 8.57 -3.08
CA VAL A 113 -6.48 7.31 -3.76
C VAL A 113 -8.00 7.12 -3.71
N LEU A 114 -8.61 7.32 -2.54
CA LEU A 114 -10.05 7.17 -2.35
C LEU A 114 -10.86 8.21 -3.13
N SER A 115 -10.40 9.46 -3.16
CA SER A 115 -11.10 10.55 -3.87
C SER A 115 -11.09 10.39 -5.39
N MET A 116 -10.09 9.70 -5.92
CA MET A 116 -9.94 9.42 -7.35
C MET A 116 -10.66 8.14 -7.78
N ALA A 117 -11.06 7.30 -6.84
CA ALA A 117 -11.78 6.07 -7.11
C ALA A 117 -13.24 6.36 -7.50
N THR A 118 -13.68 5.79 -8.62
CA THR A 118 -15.08 5.75 -9.05
C THR A 118 -15.65 4.34 -8.95
N VAL A 119 -16.96 4.21 -9.13
CA VAL A 119 -17.66 2.90 -9.14
C VAL A 119 -17.17 1.96 -10.25
N ASP A 120 -16.54 2.52 -11.29
CA ASP A 120 -16.03 1.75 -12.43
C ASP A 120 -14.62 1.19 -12.16
N ASN A 121 -13.94 1.69 -11.12
CA ASN A 121 -12.60 1.20 -10.79
C ASN A 121 -12.69 -0.12 -10.02
N PRO A 122 -11.94 -1.16 -10.43
CA PRO A 122 -11.91 -2.45 -9.74
C PRO A 122 -11.06 -2.33 -8.46
N ILE A 123 -11.62 -1.76 -7.39
CA ILE A 123 -10.93 -1.58 -6.10
C ILE A 123 -11.57 -2.47 -5.04
N THR A 124 -10.75 -3.22 -4.30
CA THR A 124 -11.19 -4.02 -3.16
C THR A 124 -10.44 -3.65 -1.90
N TYR A 125 -11.19 -3.41 -0.82
CA TYR A 125 -10.64 -3.13 0.51
C TYR A 125 -10.60 -4.40 1.34
N PHE A 126 -9.43 -4.71 1.86
CA PHE A 126 -9.21 -5.77 2.83
C PHE A 126 -8.93 -5.13 4.19
N GLN A 127 -9.83 -5.34 5.15
CA GLN A 127 -9.73 -4.73 6.48
C GLN A 127 -9.05 -5.71 7.45
N LEU A 128 -8.35 -5.17 8.45
CA LEU A 128 -7.59 -5.95 9.44
C LEU A 128 -8.43 -7.02 10.16
N LYS A 129 -9.73 -6.76 10.34
CA LYS A 129 -10.67 -7.69 11.01
C LYS A 129 -11.09 -8.89 10.15
N LEU A 130 -10.83 -8.88 8.84
CA LEU A 130 -11.11 -10.04 7.98
C LEU A 130 -10.06 -11.14 8.15
N PHE A 131 -8.85 -10.82 8.62
CA PHE A 131 -7.75 -11.78 8.71
C PHE A 131 -8.01 -12.93 9.68
N PRO A 132 -8.52 -12.72 10.91
CA PRO A 132 -8.90 -13.82 11.79
C PRO A 132 -10.09 -14.66 11.30
N MET A 133 -10.85 -14.15 10.33
CA MET A 133 -11.98 -14.88 9.72
C MET A 133 -11.54 -15.73 8.52
N LEU A 134 -10.40 -15.42 7.91
CA LEU A 134 -9.75 -16.27 6.92
C LEU A 134 -9.09 -17.46 7.63
N HIS A 135 -9.88 -18.47 7.95
CA HIS A 135 -9.32 -19.80 8.21
C HIS A 135 -8.80 -20.32 6.86
N PHE A 136 -7.48 -20.31 6.68
CA PHE A 136 -6.86 -21.12 5.63
C PHE A 136 -7.04 -22.58 6.06
N GLN A 137 -8.03 -23.24 5.47
CA GLN A 137 -8.17 -24.70 5.53
C GLN A 137 -7.12 -25.37 4.64
#